data_AF-A0A936JEP0-F1
#
_entry.id   AF-A0A936JEP0-F1
#
_cell.length_a   1.000
_cell.length_b   1.000
_cell.length_c   1.000
_cell.angle_alpha   90.00
_cell.angle_beta   90.00
_cell.angle_gamma   90.00
#
_symmetry.space_group_name_H-M   'P 1'
#
loop_
_entity.id
_entity.type
_entity.pdbx_description
1 polymer ?
#
loop_
_entity_poly.entity_id
_entity_poly.type
_entity_poly.pdbx_seq_one_letter_code
_entity_poly.pdbx_strand_id
1 'polypeptide(L)'
;MVSAQSTAGFSLFDSVPEDYFHFGVGNSFQPKVVPEVLGLKREDVSKLASVSLKSVRYDDSIPEPMRERLEEIAITINMVAKFFDGDTDKTVTWFRARNPMLGDVSPRDMIRLGRFERLRKFIINAVLDKNRTHVQEPEMA
;
A
#
# COMPACT_ATOMS: atom_id res chain seq x y z
N MET A 1 -13.48 -39.90 -15.89
CA MET A 1 -12.80 -38.65 -16.29
C MET A 1 -12.89 -37.72 -15.09
N VAL A 2 -11.76 -37.47 -14.42
CA VAL A 2 -11.71 -36.62 -13.23
C VAL A 2 -11.27 -35.24 -13.70
N SER A 3 -12.20 -34.29 -13.76
CA SER A 3 -11.87 -32.89 -14.01
C SER A 3 -11.17 -32.35 -12.76
N ALA A 4 -9.90 -31.98 -12.91
CA ALA A 4 -9.17 -31.25 -11.89
C ALA A 4 -9.79 -29.85 -11.76
N GLN A 5 -10.46 -29.60 -10.64
CA GLN A 5 -10.87 -28.26 -10.26
C GLN A 5 -9.61 -27.43 -9.99
N SER A 6 -9.35 -26.44 -10.84
CA SER A 6 -8.38 -25.39 -10.57
C SER A 6 -8.92 -24.54 -9.43
N THR A 7 -8.44 -24.79 -8.21
CA THR A 7 -8.56 -23.81 -7.13
C THR A 7 -7.82 -22.55 -7.59
N ALA A 8 -8.58 -21.50 -7.92
CA ALA A 8 -8.03 -20.16 -8.14
C ALA A 8 -7.53 -19.60 -6.81
N GLY A 9 -6.47 -20.22 -6.27
CA GLY A 9 -5.72 -19.72 -5.15
C GLY A 9 -4.93 -18.50 -5.60
N PHE A 10 -5.01 -17.44 -4.80
CA PHE A 10 -4.21 -16.22 -4.90
C PHE A 10 -2.78 -16.55 -5.33
N SER A 11 -2.40 -16.19 -6.56
CA SER A 11 -1.05 -16.42 -7.04
C SER A 11 -0.13 -15.40 -6.36
N LEU A 12 1.12 -15.79 -6.06
CA LEU A 12 2.11 -14.94 -5.40
C LEU A 12 2.22 -13.54 -6.04
N PHE A 13 2.03 -13.48 -7.36
CA PHE A 13 2.14 -12.28 -8.18
C PHE A 13 0.86 -11.44 -8.28
N ASP A 14 -0.29 -11.92 -7.79
CA ASP A 14 -1.53 -11.11 -7.70
C ASP A 14 -1.41 -9.97 -6.68
N SER A 15 -0.37 -10.04 -5.82
CA SER A 15 -0.02 -9.05 -4.80
C SER A 15 0.75 -7.84 -5.33
N VAL A 16 1.22 -7.85 -6.59
CA VAL A 16 1.88 -6.67 -7.18
C VAL A 16 0.80 -5.85 -7.90
N PRO A 17 0.32 -4.74 -7.31
CA PRO A 17 -0.69 -3.91 -7.95
C PRO A 17 -0.09 -3.14 -9.14
N GLU A 18 -0.95 -2.78 -10.08
CA GLU A 18 -0.59 -1.81 -11.13
C GLU A 18 -0.15 -0.48 -10.52
N ASP A 19 0.68 0.25 -11.25
CA ASP A 19 1.27 1.50 -10.77
C ASP A 19 0.38 2.72 -11.07
N TYR A 20 -0.76 2.79 -10.37
CA TYR A 20 -1.78 3.83 -10.54
C TYR A 20 -1.27 5.24 -10.23
N PHE A 21 -0.29 5.36 -9.33
CA PHE A 21 0.29 6.64 -8.91
C PHE A 21 1.61 6.97 -9.62
N HIS A 22 2.03 6.14 -10.58
CA HIS A 22 3.28 6.31 -11.32
C HIS A 22 4.52 6.41 -10.40
N PHE A 23 4.52 5.65 -9.29
CA PHE A 23 5.65 5.58 -8.37
C PHE A 23 6.89 4.96 -9.03
N GLY A 24 6.73 4.15 -10.06
CA GLY A 24 7.80 3.32 -10.62
C GLY A 24 8.15 2.14 -9.72
N VAL A 25 9.04 1.27 -10.21
CA VAL A 25 9.49 0.05 -9.51
C VAL A 25 10.98 -0.17 -9.72
N GLY A 26 11.70 -0.67 -8.70
CA GLY A 26 13.14 -0.91 -8.83
C GLY A 26 13.89 0.35 -9.26
N ASN A 27 14.70 0.26 -10.32
CA ASN A 27 15.54 1.39 -10.76
C ASN A 27 14.75 2.61 -11.24
N SER A 28 13.47 2.48 -11.61
CA SER A 28 12.61 3.60 -11.99
C SER A 28 11.78 4.17 -10.83
N PHE A 29 11.96 3.63 -9.61
CA PHE A 29 11.20 4.08 -8.44
C PHE A 29 11.48 5.55 -8.12
N GLN A 30 10.41 6.31 -7.92
CA GLN A 30 10.38 7.74 -7.64
C GLN A 30 9.99 7.96 -6.16
N PRO A 31 10.95 7.87 -5.21
CA PRO A 31 10.66 7.88 -3.78
C PRO A 31 10.00 9.17 -3.29
N LYS A 32 10.21 10.28 -4.00
CA LYS A 32 9.65 11.60 -3.64
C LYS A 32 8.14 11.69 -3.81
N VAL A 33 7.55 10.91 -4.71
CA VAL A 33 6.11 10.96 -5.01
C VAL A 33 5.28 10.42 -3.84
N VAL A 34 5.78 9.41 -3.12
CA VAL A 34 5.12 8.80 -1.95
C VAL A 34 4.77 9.84 -0.86
N PRO A 35 5.74 10.61 -0.32
CA PRO A 35 5.44 11.63 0.67
C PRO A 35 4.62 12.79 0.10
N GLU A 36 4.69 13.08 -1.21
CA GLU A 36 3.84 14.10 -1.83
C GLU A 36 2.36 13.69 -1.83
N VAL A 37 2.06 12.45 -2.27
CA VAL A 37 0.71 11.87 -2.27
C VAL A 37 0.10 11.86 -0.86
N LEU A 38 0.89 11.40 0.12
CA LEU A 38 0.46 11.29 1.51
C LEU A 38 0.60 12.60 2.29
N GLY A 39 1.16 13.67 1.70
CA GLY A 39 1.48 14.92 2.39
C GLY A 39 2.37 14.73 3.64
N LEU A 40 3.36 13.85 3.58
CA LEU A 40 4.30 13.60 4.66
C LEU A 40 5.38 14.69 4.70
N LYS A 41 5.74 15.14 5.89
CA LYS A 41 6.87 16.04 6.08
C LYS A 41 8.17 15.26 6.21
N ARG A 42 9.31 15.96 6.12
CA ARG A 42 10.64 15.35 6.26
C ARG A 42 10.80 14.64 7.62
N GLU A 43 10.19 15.15 8.67
CA GLU A 43 10.20 14.56 10.01
C GLU A 43 9.43 13.24 10.06
N ASP A 44 8.31 13.16 9.33
CA ASP A 44 7.51 11.94 9.23
C ASP A 44 8.34 10.86 8.50
N VAL A 45 8.98 11.22 7.39
CA VAL A 45 9.83 10.33 6.59
C VAL A 45 11.06 9.86 7.38
N SER A 46 11.71 10.76 8.12
CA SER A 46 12.83 10.42 9.02
C SER A 46 12.46 9.35 10.04
N LYS A 47 11.30 9.50 10.71
CA LYS A 47 10.81 8.54 11.70
C LYS A 47 10.44 7.20 11.07
N LEU A 48 9.72 7.26 9.94
CA LEU A 48 9.24 6.09 9.21
C LEU A 48 10.38 5.21 8.69
N ALA A 49 11.43 5.83 8.15
CA ALA A 49 12.60 5.15 7.61
C ALA A 49 13.70 4.87 8.65
N SER A 50 13.50 5.28 9.91
CA SER A 50 14.53 5.17 10.97
C SER A 50 15.88 5.80 10.58
N VAL A 51 15.85 6.93 9.86
CA VAL A 51 17.04 7.69 9.45
C VAL A 51 17.08 9.05 10.12
N SER A 52 18.26 9.66 10.23
CA SER A 52 18.36 11.03 10.75
C SER A 52 17.65 12.03 9.82
N LEU A 53 17.09 13.11 10.37
CA LEU A 53 16.43 14.16 9.57
C LEU A 53 17.34 14.79 8.51
N LYS A 54 18.65 14.87 8.80
CA LYS A 54 19.68 15.37 7.88
C LYS A 54 19.96 14.40 6.72
N SER A 55 19.69 13.11 6.92
CA SER A 55 19.87 12.06 5.91
C SER A 55 18.70 11.98 4.93
N VAL A 56 17.55 12.59 5.25
CA VAL A 56 16.37 12.57 4.36
C VAL A 56 16.68 13.30 3.04
N ARG A 57 16.74 12.53 1.96
CA ARG A 57 16.95 12.98 0.58
C ARG A 57 16.33 11.99 -0.40
N TYR A 58 16.11 12.42 -1.64
CA TYR A 58 15.44 11.64 -2.69
C TYR A 58 16.26 11.58 -3.98
N ASP A 59 17.53 11.99 -3.92
CA ASP A 59 18.50 11.89 -5.00
C ASP A 59 19.18 10.51 -5.00
N ASP A 60 20.15 10.31 -5.89
CA ASP A 60 20.91 9.06 -6.04
C ASP A 60 21.64 8.61 -4.75
N SER A 61 21.79 9.50 -3.76
CA SER A 61 22.38 9.20 -2.46
C SER A 61 21.35 8.91 -1.37
N ILE A 62 20.09 8.62 -1.74
CA ILE A 62 19.05 8.21 -0.80
C ILE A 62 19.54 7.04 0.08
N PRO A 63 19.35 7.08 1.41
CA PRO A 63 19.67 5.95 2.26
C PRO A 63 18.84 4.71 1.88
N GLU A 64 19.49 3.56 1.73
CA GLU A 64 18.81 2.30 1.37
C GLU A 64 17.56 2.00 2.22
N PRO A 65 17.60 2.11 3.57
CA PRO A 65 16.42 1.84 4.39
C PRO A 65 15.26 2.79 4.13
N MET A 66 15.55 4.02 3.68
CA MET A 66 14.53 5.00 3.30
C MET A 66 13.93 4.65 1.94
N ARG A 67 14.76 4.24 0.97
CA ARG A 67 14.29 3.79 -0.35
C ARG A 67 13.36 2.59 -0.21
N GLU A 68 13.81 1.55 0.47
CA GLU A 68 13.03 0.32 0.72
C GLU A 68 11.69 0.64 1.39
N ARG A 69 11.72 1.45 2.46
CA ARG A 69 10.51 1.79 3.22
C ARG A 69 9.49 2.56 2.39
N LEU A 70 9.94 3.48 1.54
CA LEU A 70 9.05 4.23 0.65
C LEU A 70 8.49 3.34 -0.45
N GLU A 71 9.27 2.38 -0.96
CA GLU A 71 8.81 1.41 -1.95
C GLU A 71 7.72 0.48 -1.38
N GLU A 72 7.87 0.01 -0.14
CA GLU A 72 6.81 -0.75 0.54
C GLU A 72 5.50 0.05 0.68
N ILE A 73 5.59 1.33 0.98
CA ILE A 73 4.43 2.22 1.11
C ILE A 73 3.79 2.47 -0.25
N ALA A 74 4.60 2.71 -1.30
CA ALA A 74 4.12 2.86 -2.67
C ALA A 74 3.29 1.65 -3.11
N ILE A 75 3.82 0.44 -2.89
CA ILE A 75 3.11 -0.81 -3.16
C ILE A 75 1.79 -0.87 -2.38
N THR A 76 1.82 -0.51 -1.09
CA THR A 76 0.62 -0.52 -0.24
C THR A 76 -0.43 0.49 -0.71
N ILE A 77 -0.02 1.66 -1.18
CA ILE A 77 -0.94 2.65 -1.77
C ILE A 77 -1.57 2.09 -3.04
N ASN A 78 -0.78 1.50 -3.93
CA ASN A 78 -1.29 0.89 -5.17
C ASN A 78 -2.24 -0.30 -4.90
N MET A 79 -2.06 -1.05 -3.81
CA MET A 79 -3.03 -2.08 -3.39
C MET A 79 -4.40 -1.49 -3.03
N VAL A 80 -4.41 -0.35 -2.32
CA VAL A 80 -5.65 0.36 -2.00
C VAL A 80 -6.24 1.00 -3.26
N ALA A 81 -5.41 1.52 -4.16
CA ALA A 81 -5.85 2.04 -5.45
C ALA A 81 -6.58 0.99 -6.27
N LYS A 82 -6.01 -0.21 -6.36
CA LYS A 82 -6.65 -1.38 -6.98
C LYS A 82 -8.00 -1.72 -6.34
N PHE A 83 -8.13 -1.57 -5.02
CA PHE A 83 -9.40 -1.80 -4.33
C PHE A 83 -10.50 -0.81 -4.76
N PHE A 84 -10.11 0.43 -5.08
CA PHE A 84 -10.98 1.47 -5.62
C PHE A 84 -10.97 1.54 -7.16
N ASP A 85 -10.67 0.42 -7.83
CA ASP A 85 -10.67 0.31 -9.30
C ASP A 85 -9.75 1.34 -10.00
N GLY A 86 -8.64 1.70 -9.33
CA GLY A 86 -7.66 2.66 -9.81
C GLY A 86 -7.98 4.12 -9.52
N ASP A 87 -9.05 4.41 -8.77
CA ASP A 87 -9.43 5.78 -8.42
C ASP A 87 -8.45 6.39 -7.40
N THR A 88 -7.53 7.21 -7.91
CA THR A 88 -6.47 7.84 -7.12
C THR A 88 -7.02 8.84 -6.09
N ASP A 89 -8.10 9.55 -6.42
CA ASP A 89 -8.69 10.57 -5.53
C ASP A 89 -9.41 9.92 -4.35
N LYS A 90 -10.17 8.85 -4.60
CA LYS A 90 -10.76 8.02 -3.53
C LYS A 90 -9.68 7.42 -2.65
N THR A 91 -8.60 6.94 -3.26
CA THR A 91 -7.46 6.36 -2.52
C THR A 91 -6.84 7.39 -1.58
N VAL A 92 -6.47 8.57 -2.09
CA VAL A 92 -5.90 9.64 -1.26
C VAL A 92 -6.86 10.08 -0.17
N THR A 93 -8.16 10.17 -0.48
CA THR A 93 -9.20 10.52 0.49
C THR A 93 -9.31 9.47 1.59
N TRP A 94 -9.29 8.18 1.23
CA TRP A 94 -9.32 7.07 2.19
C TRP A 94 -8.12 7.09 3.14
N PHE A 95 -6.92 7.41 2.62
CA PHE A 95 -5.73 7.55 3.48
C PHE A 95 -5.84 8.70 4.49
N ARG A 96 -6.63 9.74 4.19
CA ARG A 96 -6.82 10.92 5.05
C ARG A 96 -8.00 10.78 6.00
N ALA A 97 -9.00 9.98 5.65
CA ALA A 97 -10.19 9.77 6.46
C ALA A 97 -9.87 8.98 7.75
N ARG A 98 -10.53 9.35 8.86
CA ARG A 98 -10.46 8.54 10.09
C ARG A 98 -11.13 7.20 9.86
N ASN A 99 -10.51 6.15 10.40
CA ASN A 99 -11.01 4.79 10.26
C ASN A 99 -11.24 4.16 11.65
N PRO A 100 -12.50 3.87 12.04
CA PRO A 100 -12.82 3.21 13.30
C PRO A 100 -12.12 1.86 13.48
N MET A 101 -11.89 1.10 12.38
CA MET A 101 -11.20 -0.18 12.42
C MET A 101 -9.69 -0.05 12.74
N LEU A 102 -9.15 1.16 12.62
CA LEU A 102 -7.77 1.50 13.01
C LEU A 102 -7.70 2.22 14.35
N GLY A 103 -8.78 2.20 15.14
CA GLY A 103 -8.87 2.91 16.43
C GLY A 103 -9.15 4.40 16.27
N ASP A 104 -9.98 4.75 15.29
CA ASP A 104 -10.34 6.14 14.93
C ASP A 104 -9.15 7.02 14.53
N VAL A 105 -8.17 6.40 13.87
CA VAL A 105 -6.98 7.06 13.31
C VAL A 105 -6.99 6.89 11.79
N SER A 106 -6.50 7.90 11.06
CA SER A 106 -6.37 7.79 9.61
C SER A 106 -5.21 6.86 9.20
N PRO A 107 -5.29 6.15 8.07
CA PRO A 107 -4.16 5.39 7.53
C PRO A 107 -2.88 6.25 7.37
N ARG A 108 -3.01 7.50 6.94
CA ARG A 108 -1.90 8.46 6.87
C ARG A 108 -1.27 8.69 8.24
N ASP A 109 -2.06 8.91 9.28
CA ASP A 109 -1.52 9.14 10.63
C ASP A 109 -0.87 7.87 11.19
N MET A 110 -1.38 6.68 10.86
CA MET A 110 -0.69 5.42 11.18
C MET A 110 0.72 5.39 10.57
N ILE A 111 0.90 5.83 9.32
CA ILE A 111 2.22 5.94 8.68
C ILE A 111 3.09 6.97 9.41
N ARG A 112 2.57 8.17 9.69
CA ARG A 112 3.31 9.25 10.38
C ARG A 112 3.77 8.86 11.79
N LEU A 113 2.99 8.04 12.47
CA LEU A 113 3.27 7.55 13.82
C LEU A 113 4.14 6.28 13.83
N GLY A 114 4.67 5.83 12.68
CA GLY A 114 5.52 4.64 12.58
C GLY A 114 4.77 3.32 12.73
N ARG A 115 3.44 3.31 12.58
CA ARG A 115 2.57 2.12 12.70
C ARG A 115 2.27 1.49 11.33
N PHE A 116 3.17 1.67 10.36
CA PHE A 116 2.99 1.23 8.98
C PHE A 116 2.77 -0.29 8.88
N GLU A 117 3.55 -1.10 9.59
CA GLU A 117 3.40 -2.57 9.55
C GLU A 117 2.00 -3.04 9.94
N ARG A 118 1.40 -2.39 10.94
CA ARG A 118 0.03 -2.71 11.37
C ARG A 118 -0.99 -2.31 10.30
N LEU A 119 -0.79 -1.15 9.67
CA LEU A 119 -1.64 -0.70 8.56
C LEU A 119 -1.54 -1.64 7.36
N ARG A 120 -0.32 -2.01 6.96
CA ARG A 120 -0.07 -2.91 5.82
C ARG A 120 -0.77 -4.25 6.03
N LYS A 121 -0.64 -4.86 7.22
CA LYS A 121 -1.34 -6.10 7.57
C LYS A 121 -2.86 -5.96 7.48
N PHE A 122 -3.41 -4.85 7.97
CA PHE A 122 -4.84 -4.55 7.87
C PHE A 122 -5.30 -4.50 6.40
N ILE A 123 -4.57 -3.78 5.54
CA ILE A 123 -4.90 -3.65 4.10
C ILE A 123 -4.83 -5.01 3.41
N ILE A 124 -3.75 -5.77 3.62
CA ILE A 124 -3.58 -7.10 3.02
C ILE A 124 -4.74 -8.01 3.41
N ASN A 125 -5.11 -8.06 4.69
CA ASN A 125 -6.22 -8.89 5.14
C ASN A 125 -7.56 -8.45 4.51
N ALA A 126 -7.83 -7.14 4.44
CA ALA A 126 -9.04 -6.62 3.82
C ALA A 126 -9.12 -6.95 2.31
N VAL A 127 -8.00 -6.89 1.59
CA VAL A 127 -7.92 -7.26 0.17
C VAL A 127 -8.14 -8.77 -0.02
N LEU A 128 -7.57 -9.61 0.85
CA LEU A 128 -7.76 -11.06 0.82
C LEU A 128 -9.20 -11.47 1.10
N ASP A 129 -9.88 -10.80 2.03
CA ASP A 129 -11.27 -11.11 2.39
C ASP A 129 -12.26 -10.75 1.27
N LYS A 130 -12.03 -9.65 0.52
CA LYS A 130 -12.81 -9.30 -0.68
C LYS A 130 -12.77 -10.41 -1.74
N ASN A 131 -11.59 -10.97 -1.98
CA ASN A 131 -11.43 -12.01 -2.99
C ASN A 131 -12.12 -13.32 -2.60
N ARG A 132 -12.30 -13.60 -1.30
CA ARG A 132 -13.05 -14.77 -0.83
C ARG A 132 -14.57 -14.63 -0.97
N THR A 133 -15.08 -13.40 -0.98
CA THR A 133 -16.52 -13.14 -1.11
C THR A 133 -17.03 -13.28 -2.55
N HIS A 134 -16.15 -13.18 -3.55
CA HIS A 134 -16.52 -13.30 -4.98
C HIS A 134 -16.58 -14.75 -5.51
N VAL A 135 -16.23 -15.75 -4.69
CA VAL A 135 -16.13 -17.17 -5.10
C VAL A 135 -17.33 -18.01 -4.63
N GLN A 136 -18.34 -17.40 -3.99
CA GLN A 136 -19.42 -18.12 -3.26
C GLN A 136 -20.84 -17.95 -3.84
N GLU A 137 -21.01 -17.78 -5.15
CA GLU A 137 -22.33 -17.94 -5.78
C GLU A 137 -22.41 -19.33 -6.46
N PRO A 138 -23.02 -20.35 -5.82
CA PRO A 138 -23.38 -21.57 -6.54
C PRO A 138 -24.56 -21.23 -7.46
N GLU A 139 -24.32 -21.42 -8.75
CA GLU A 139 -25.33 -21.51 -9.81
C GLU A 139 -26.47 -22.44 -9.37
N MET A 140 -27.56 -21.85 -8.88
CA MET A 140 -28.84 -22.54 -8.75
C MET A 140 -29.69 -22.19 -9.96
N ALA A 141 -29.62 -23.05 -10.97
CA ALA A 141 -30.62 -23.22 -12.02
C ALA A 141 -30.78 -24.70 -12.31
#